data_AF-A0A357EBJ3-F1
#
_entry.id   AF-A0A357EBJ3-F1
#
_cell.length_a   1.000
_cell.length_b   1.000
_cell.length_c   1.000
_cell.angle_alpha   90.00
_cell.angle_beta   90.00
_cell.angle_gamma   90.00
#
_symmetry.space_group_name_H-M   'P 1'
#
loop_
_entity.id
_entity.type
_entity.pdbx_description
1 polymer ?
#
loop_
_entity_poly.entity_id
_entity_poly.type
_entity_poly.pdbx_seq_one_letter_code
_entity_poly.pdbx_strand_id
1 'polypeptide(L)' 'LTLTPGTYLALHIEAPESDAPLGIDVSIVRWHKDNQFGIEFLRYAEAHRERITDLIEGREVTTVPDHAHEEELVLSAALA' A
#
# COMPACT_ATOMS: atom_id res chain seq x y z
N LEU A 1 22.97 -7.53 -4.49
CA LEU A 1 22.82 -6.06 -4.69
C LEU A 1 23.11 -5.39 -3.36
N THR A 2 24.10 -4.51 -3.31
CA THR A 2 24.35 -3.71 -2.10
C THR A 2 23.51 -2.45 -2.19
N LEU A 3 22.58 -2.24 -1.26
CA LEU A 3 21.74 -1.05 -1.22
C LEU A 3 22.55 0.09 -0.57
N THR A 4 22.85 1.12 -1.34
CA THR A 4 23.57 2.30 -0.84
C THR A 4 22.67 3.54 -0.89
N PRO A 5 22.93 4.57 -0.08
CA PRO A 5 22.26 5.86 -0.23
C PRO A 5 22.28 6.34 -1.69
N GLY A 6 21.14 6.82 -2.19
CA GLY A 6 20.95 7.20 -3.59
C GLY A 6 20.44 6.07 -4.51
N THR A 7 20.37 4.82 -4.02
CA THR A 7 19.78 3.72 -4.78
C THR A 7 18.27 3.90 -4.88
N TYR A 8 17.74 3.81 -6.10
CA TYR A 8 16.31 3.79 -6.36
C TYR A 8 15.79 2.36 -6.40
N LEU A 9 14.61 2.14 -5.80
CA LEU A 9 13.95 0.84 -5.82
C LEU A 9 12.43 0.99 -5.76
N ALA A 10 11.74 0.01 -6.35
CA ALA A 10 10.32 -0.23 -6.13
C ALA A 10 10.17 -1.25 -4.98
N LEU A 11 9.10 -1.12 -4.19
CA LEU A 11 8.84 -1.95 -3.02
C LEU A 11 7.41 -2.46 -3.03
N HIS A 12 7.21 -3.67 -2.50
CA HIS A 12 5.91 -4.14 -2.02
C HIS A 12 6.04 -4.34 -0.51
N ILE A 13 5.12 -3.74 0.25
CA ILE A 13 5.12 -3.80 1.71
C ILE A 13 3.88 -4.57 2.15
N GLU A 14 4.11 -5.71 2.81
CA GLU A 14 3.06 -6.46 3.50
C GLU A 14 2.75 -5.76 4.82
N ALA A 15 1.56 -5.15 4.92
CA ALA A 15 1.10 -4.53 6.16
C ALA A 15 0.22 -5.53 6.94
N PRO A 16 0.35 -5.63 8.28
CA PRO A 16 -0.35 -6.65 9.08
C PRO A 16 -1.88 -6.69 8.93
N GLU A 17 -2.49 -5.56 8.57
CA GLU A 17 -3.95 -5.36 8.51
C GLU A 17 -4.44 -5.09 7.07
N SER A 18 -3.65 -5.43 6.06
CA SER A 18 -4.01 -5.20 4.66
C SER A 18 -4.19 -6.49 3.88
N ASP A 19 -5.33 -6.60 3.20
CA ASP A 19 -5.63 -7.73 2.31
C ASP A 19 -4.77 -7.76 1.03
N ALA A 20 -4.05 -6.68 0.72
CA ALA A 20 -3.17 -6.58 -0.43
C ALA A 20 -1.86 -5.84 -0.11
N PRO A 21 -0.73 -6.19 -0.72
CA PRO A 21 0.53 -5.46 -0.51
C PRO A 21 0.42 -3.99 -0.92
N LEU A 22 1.09 -3.11 -0.18
CA LEU A 22 1.23 -1.70 -0.55
C LEU A 22 2.35 -1.56 -1.58
N GLY A 23 1.99 -1.17 -2.80
CA GLY A 23 2.94 -0.90 -3.88
C GLY A 23 3.54 0.50 -3.76
N ILE A 24 4.87 0.57 -3.69
CA ILE A 24 5.65 1.82 -3.81
C ILE A 24 6.40 1.78 -5.14
N ASP A 25 5.96 2.61 -6.08
CA ASP A 25 6.51 2.65 -7.44
C ASP A 25 7.94 3.19 -7.47
N VAL A 26 8.20 4.22 -6.66
CA VAL A 26 9.51 4.87 -6.62
C VAL A 26 9.87 5.21 -5.18
N SER A 27 11.02 4.70 -4.73
CA SER A 27 11.62 5.05 -3.46
C SER A 27 13.13 5.19 -3.59
N ILE A 28 13.75 5.85 -2.61
CA ILE A 28 15.19 6.09 -2.56
C ILE A 28 15.75 5.74 -1.19
N VAL A 29 16.89 5.04 -1.17
CA VAL A 29 17.66 4.83 0.08
C VAL A 29 18.28 6.16 0.50
N ARG A 30 17.95 6.64 1.70
CA ARG A 30 18.48 7.88 2.29
C ARG A 30 19.66 7.63 3.21
N TRP A 31 19.60 6.56 3.99
CA TRP A 31 20.69 6.18 4.87
C TRP A 31 20.80 4.66 4.97
N HIS A 32 22.00 4.21 5.32
CA HIS A 32 22.30 2.83 5.65
C HIS A 32 23.10 2.83 6.94
N LYS A 33 22.67 2.03 7.91
CA LYS A 33 23.37 1.84 9.17
C LYS A 33 23.19 0.39 9.61
N ASP A 34 24.30 -0.28 9.87
CA ASP A 34 24.34 -1.70 10.25
C ASP A 34 23.61 -2.59 9.24
N ASN A 35 22.45 -3.15 9.59
CA ASN A 35 21.60 -3.95 8.71
C ASN A 35 20.23 -3.30 8.46
N GLN A 36 20.18 -1.97 8.57
CA GLN A 36 18.97 -1.18 8.40
C GLN A 36 19.16 -0.09 7.34
N PHE A 37 18.07 0.20 6.66
CA PHE A 37 18.00 1.23 5.64
C PHE A 37 16.88 2.20 5.96
N GLY A 38 17.16 3.50 5.81
CA GLY A 38 16.12 4.51 5.72
C GLY A 38 15.73 4.67 4.26
N ILE A 39 14.44 4.50 3.97
CA ILE A 39 13.89 4.62 2.63
C ILE A 39 12.86 5.74 2.62
N GLU A 40 12.93 6.61 1.62
CA GLU A 40 11.92 7.64 1.37
C GLU A 40 11.07 7.24 0.18
N PHE A 41 9.75 7.28 0.34
CA PHE A 41 8.80 7.00 -0.73
C PHE A 41 8.56 8.28 -1.54
N LEU A 42 8.86 8.21 -2.84
CA LEU A 42 8.74 9.34 -3.76
C LEU A 42 7.45 9.26 -4.59
N ARG A 43 7.00 8.04 -4.89
CA ARG A 43 5.75 7.79 -5.61
C ARG A 43 5.13 6.47 -5.19
N TYR A 44 3.84 6.51 -4.96
CA TYR A 44 2.94 5.37 -4.81
C TYR A 44 1.60 5.74 -5.44
N ALA A 45 0.80 4.75 -5.83
CA ALA A 45 -0.51 5.02 -6.43
C ALA A 45 -1.42 5.78 -5.45
N GLU A 46 -2.21 6.73 -5.96
CA GLU A 46 -3.12 7.54 -5.14
C GLU A 46 -4.10 6.68 -4.33
N ALA A 47 -4.53 5.55 -4.89
CA ALA A 47 -5.36 4.55 -4.22
C ALA A 47 -4.73 3.96 -2.94
N HIS A 48 -3.41 4.07 -2.76
CA HIS A 48 -2.71 3.62 -1.56
C HIS A 48 -2.52 4.72 -0.50
N ARG A 49 -2.85 5.98 -0.81
CA ARG A 49 -2.57 7.12 0.08
C ARG A 49 -3.25 6.98 1.44
N GLU A 50 -4.54 6.63 1.44
CA GLU A 50 -5.32 6.45 2.67
C GLU A 50 -4.76 5.31 3.51
N ARG A 51 -4.53 4.16 2.88
CA ARG A 51 -3.92 2.98 3.53
C ARG A 51 -2.52 3.24 4.10
N ILE A 52 -1.69 4.03 3.41
CA ILE A 52 -0.37 4.45 3.92
C ILE A 52 -0.54 5.40 5.12
N THR A 53 -1.52 6.30 5.06
CA THR A 53 -1.82 7.23 6.16
C THR A 53 -2.27 6.46 7.39
N ASP A 54 -3.19 5.53 7.23
CA ASP A 54 -3.69 4.69 8.33
C ASP A 54 -2.59 3.85 8.96
N LEU A 55 -1.70 3.26 8.13
CA LEU A 55 -0.54 2.52 8.60
C LEU A 55 0.42 3.39 9.43
N ILE A 56 0.66 4.64 9.01
CA ILE A 56 1.55 5.57 9.73
C ILE A 56 0.90 6.05 11.03
N GLU A 57 -0.41 6.30 11.01
CA GLU A 57 -1.15 6.80 12.17
C GLU A 57 -1.56 5.68 13.15
N GLY A 58 -1.36 4.42 12.78
CA GLY A 58 -1.73 3.26 13.60
C GLY A 58 -3.25 3.12 13.76
N ARG A 59 -4.02 3.56 12.76
CA ARG A 59 -5.48 3.39 12.73
C ARG A 59 -5.79 2.00 12.21
N GLU A 60 -6.64 1.26 12.93
CA GLU A 60 -7.13 -0.04 12.47
C GLU A 60 -7.86 0.15 11.13
N VAL A 61 -7.34 -0.46 10.07
CA VAL A 61 -7.98 -0.39 8.75
C VAL A 61 -9.23 -1.25 8.83
N THR A 62 -10.40 -0.60 8.91
CA THR A 62 -11.68 -1.28 8.72
C THR A 62 -11.77 -1.60 7.23
N THR A 63 -11.32 -2.79 6.86
CA THR A 63 -11.52 -3.37 5.52
C THR A 63 -13.02 -3.49 5.30
N VAL A 64 -13.62 -2.47 4.68
CA VAL A 64 -14.93 -2.64 4.04
C VAL A 64 -14.63 -3.39 2.75
N PRO A 65 -15.03 -4.66 2.62
CA PRO A 65 -14.75 -5.39 1.39
C PRO A 65 -15.44 -4.68 0.22
N ASP A 66 -14.67 -4.47 -0.86
CA ASP A 66 -15.07 -3.86 -2.14
C ASP A 66 -16.03 -4.75 -2.95
N HIS A 67 -16.92 -5.50 -2.27
CA HIS A 67 -17.97 -6.30 -2.88
C HIS A 67 -19.31 -5.57 -2.94
N ALA A 68 -19.41 -4.35 -2.40
CA ALA A 68 -20.66 -3.61 -2.35
C ALA A 68 -21.16 -3.08 -3.72
N HIS A 69 -20.39 -3.25 -4.81
CA HIS A 69 -20.85 -2.84 -6.14
C HIS A 69 -21.39 -3.98 -7.01
N GLU A 70 -21.14 -5.25 -6.64
CA GLU A 70 -21.61 -6.38 -7.46
C GLU A 70 -23.00 -6.88 -7.08
N GLU A 71 -23.45 -6.73 -5.82
CA GLU A 71 -24.75 -7.26 -5.38
C GLU A 71 -25.96 -6.43 -5.86
N GLU A 72 -25.81 -5.13 -6.13
CA GLU A 72 -26.91 -4.27 -6.61
C GLU A 72 -27.33 -4.59 -8.07
N LEU A 73 -26.39 -5.07 -8.89
CA LEU A 73 -26.64 -5.48 -10.28
C LEU A 73 -27.37 -6.83 -10.41
N VAL A 74 -27.23 -7.73 -9.42
CA VAL A 74 -27.86 -9.05 -9.47
C VAL A 74 -29.34 -8.99 -9.04
N LEU A 75 -29.67 -8.15 -8.06
CA LEU A 75 -31.06 -7.97 -7.61
C LEU A 75 -31.93 -7.25 -8.66
N SER A 76 -31.36 -6.32 -9.43
CA SER A 76 -32.08 -5.61 -10.49
C SER A 76 -32.32 -6.49 -11.73
N ALA A 77 -31.47 -7.49 -11.99
CA ALA A 77 -31.67 -8.47 -13.05
C ALA A 77 -32.66 -9.60 -12.70
N ALA A 78 -32.88 -9.87 -11.41
CA ALA A 78 -33.80 -10.92 -10.94
C ALA A 78 -35.28 -10.48 -10.87
N LEU A 79 -35.56 -9.18 -11.06
CA LEU A 79 -36.91 -8.60 -11.05
C LEU A 79 -37.46 -8.23 -12.44
N ALA A 80 -36.74 -8.54 -13.53
CA ALA A 80 -37.16 -8.33 -14.92
C ALA A 80 -37.65 -9.63 -15.57
#